data_AF-A0A843HI45-F1
#
_entry.id   AF-A0A843HI45-F1
#
_cell.length_a   1.000
_cell.length_b   1.000
_cell.length_c   1.000
_cell.angle_alpha   90.00
_cell.angle_beta   90.00
_cell.angle_gamma   90.00
#
_symmetry.space_group_name_H-M   'P 1'
#
loop_
_entity.id
_entity.type
_entity.pdbx_description
1 polymer ?
#
loop_
_entity_poly.entity_id
_entity_poly.type
_entity_poly.pdbx_seq_one_letter_code
_entity_poly.pdbx_strand_id
1 'polypeptide(L)'
;PGPRGGLMAGRKDLIDEIKVKANQFGLEAQPPLILAMVNGIKNYTEENLVKAISRKEEFYDLLSEKYEMFEKTPTGVMVSEDSLKNQIEKLNVETELSKKDCCFLWAMVLLKDFGIITIPAVGMPGASATIRIDLSTQDVIDMDLNALYEKIDDSFEEFLELSQDVEKSKELIFY
;
A
#
# COMPACT_ATOMS: atom_id res chain seq x y z
N PRO A 1 -1.93 -15.16 -2.82
CA PRO A 1 -2.58 -14.11 -3.66
C PRO A 1 -2.79 -14.61 -5.09
N GLY A 2 -3.85 -14.15 -5.76
CA GLY A 2 -4.12 -14.43 -7.17
C GLY A 2 -4.26 -13.13 -7.97
N PRO A 3 -4.25 -13.20 -9.31
CA PRO A 3 -4.49 -12.05 -10.16
C PRO A 3 -5.94 -11.55 -10.03
N ARG A 4 -6.21 -10.33 -10.50
CA ARG A 4 -7.59 -9.83 -10.62
C ARG A 4 -8.39 -10.76 -11.55
N GLY A 5 -9.47 -11.31 -11.05
CA GLY A 5 -10.36 -12.20 -11.78
C GLY A 5 -11.64 -12.46 -11.00
N GLY A 6 -12.73 -12.73 -11.72
CA GLY A 6 -14.02 -13.08 -11.12
C GLY A 6 -14.19 -14.59 -11.02
N LEU A 7 -14.69 -15.08 -9.88
CA LEU A 7 -15.06 -16.48 -9.69
C LEU A 7 -16.57 -16.57 -9.50
N MET A 8 -17.24 -17.30 -10.39
CA MET A 8 -18.69 -17.50 -10.36
C MET A 8 -18.98 -18.98 -10.13
N ALA A 9 -19.80 -19.27 -9.13
CA ALA A 9 -20.23 -20.61 -8.77
C ALA A 9 -21.75 -20.62 -8.53
N GLY A 10 -22.40 -21.75 -8.81
CA GLY A 10 -23.85 -21.88 -8.72
C GLY A 10 -24.34 -23.20 -9.28
N ARG A 11 -25.65 -23.28 -9.53
CA ARG A 11 -26.25 -24.47 -10.16
C ARG A 11 -25.65 -24.69 -11.56
N LYS A 12 -25.35 -25.95 -11.87
CA LYS A 12 -24.67 -26.33 -13.11
C LYS A 12 -25.37 -25.79 -14.36
N ASP A 13 -26.70 -25.94 -14.44
CA ASP A 13 -27.49 -25.50 -15.58
C ASP A 13 -27.38 -23.99 -15.84
N LEU A 14 -27.40 -23.18 -14.77
CA LEU A 14 -27.24 -21.73 -14.86
C LEU A 14 -25.80 -21.32 -15.22
N ILE A 15 -24.80 -21.99 -14.63
CA ILE A 15 -23.39 -21.70 -14.90
C ILE A 15 -23.04 -22.05 -16.35
N ASP A 16 -23.55 -23.16 -16.88
CA ASP A 16 -23.35 -23.57 -18.26
C ASP A 16 -23.96 -22.53 -19.22
N GLU A 17 -25.17 -22.03 -18.94
CA GLU A 17 -25.82 -20.97 -19.74
C GLU A 17 -25.01 -19.66 -19.73
N ILE A 18 -24.59 -19.20 -18.55
CA ILE A 18 -23.77 -17.98 -18.39
C ILE A 18 -22.44 -18.15 -19.12
N LYS A 19 -21.80 -19.32 -19.00
CA LYS A 19 -20.52 -19.61 -19.66
C LYS A 19 -20.66 -19.54 -21.17
N VAL A 20 -21.71 -20.12 -21.76
CA VAL A 20 -21.97 -20.00 -23.20
C VAL A 20 -22.07 -18.53 -23.60
N LYS A 21 -22.77 -17.71 -22.83
CA LYS A 21 -22.90 -16.27 -23.13
C LYS A 21 -21.58 -15.52 -23.00
N ALA A 22 -20.78 -15.79 -21.96
CA ALA A 22 -19.49 -15.15 -21.73
C ALA A 22 -18.48 -15.43 -22.86
N ASN A 23 -18.43 -16.68 -23.34
CA ASN A 23 -17.52 -17.09 -24.42
C ASN A 23 -17.82 -16.39 -25.76
N GLN A 24 -19.06 -15.92 -25.98
CA GLN A 24 -19.39 -15.16 -27.20
C GLN A 24 -18.68 -13.80 -27.28
N PHE A 25 -18.22 -13.25 -26.14
CA PHE A 25 -17.59 -11.94 -26.05
C PHE A 25 -16.17 -11.98 -25.48
N GLY A 26 -15.61 -13.18 -25.25
CA GLY A 26 -14.28 -13.32 -24.64
C GLY A 26 -14.20 -12.83 -23.20
N LEU A 27 -15.30 -12.92 -22.44
CA LEU A 27 -15.37 -12.46 -21.04
C LEU A 27 -14.87 -13.52 -20.05
N GLU A 28 -14.64 -14.74 -20.50
CA GLU A 28 -14.10 -15.82 -19.68
C GLU A 28 -12.61 -15.61 -19.35
N ALA A 29 -12.21 -16.11 -18.19
CA ALA A 29 -10.82 -16.12 -17.80
C ALA A 29 -10.00 -16.99 -18.78
N GLN A 30 -8.93 -16.41 -19.33
CA GLN A 30 -8.03 -17.14 -20.22
C GLN A 30 -7.19 -18.17 -19.43
N PRO A 31 -6.70 -19.26 -20.05
CA PRO A 31 -6.00 -20.33 -19.33
C PRO A 31 -4.85 -19.89 -18.40
N PRO A 32 -3.99 -18.91 -18.77
CA PRO A 32 -2.96 -18.42 -17.84
C PRO A 32 -3.55 -17.75 -16.59
N LEU A 33 -4.65 -17.00 -16.77
CA LEU A 33 -5.36 -16.36 -15.66
C LEU A 33 -6.00 -17.41 -14.74
N ILE A 34 -6.62 -18.45 -15.31
CA ILE A 34 -7.17 -19.58 -14.56
C ILE A 34 -6.07 -20.25 -13.72
N LEU A 35 -4.91 -20.55 -14.30
CA LEU A 35 -3.80 -21.18 -13.59
C LEU A 35 -3.36 -20.34 -12.38
N ALA A 36 -3.18 -19.04 -12.58
CA ALA A 36 -2.78 -18.12 -11.52
C ALA A 36 -3.88 -17.97 -10.44
N MET A 37 -5.16 -17.95 -10.82
CA MET A 37 -6.28 -17.97 -9.86
C MET A 37 -6.33 -19.26 -9.04
N VAL A 38 -6.16 -20.43 -9.67
CA VAL A 38 -6.13 -21.72 -8.98
C VAL A 38 -4.98 -21.78 -7.98
N ASN A 39 -3.79 -21.30 -8.35
CA ASN A 39 -2.66 -21.22 -7.42
C ASN A 39 -2.94 -20.24 -6.28
N GLY A 40 -3.57 -19.11 -6.56
CA GLY A 40 -3.99 -18.15 -5.54
C GLY A 40 -4.94 -18.74 -4.50
N ILE A 41 -5.91 -19.56 -4.94
CA ILE A 41 -6.86 -20.26 -4.07
C ILE A 41 -6.17 -21.39 -3.29
N LYS A 42 -5.30 -22.18 -3.93
CA LYS A 42 -4.57 -23.27 -3.26
C LYS A 42 -3.65 -22.76 -2.15
N ASN A 43 -3.04 -21.60 -2.36
CA ASN A 43 -2.14 -20.97 -1.41
C ASN A 43 -2.88 -20.08 -0.39
N TYR A 44 -4.21 -19.98 -0.48
CA TYR A 44 -4.99 -19.25 0.52
C TYR A 44 -5.06 -20.06 1.81
N THR A 45 -4.65 -19.44 2.91
CA THR A 45 -4.83 -19.94 4.27
C THR A 45 -5.48 -18.86 5.11
N GLU A 46 -6.43 -19.24 5.96
CA GLU A 46 -7.05 -18.31 6.93
C GLU A 46 -6.00 -17.72 7.88
N GLU A 47 -4.99 -18.52 8.23
CA GLU A 47 -3.87 -18.13 9.08
C GLU A 47 -3.15 -16.88 8.57
N ASN A 48 -2.98 -16.73 7.25
CA ASN A 48 -2.33 -15.55 6.67
C ASN A 48 -3.13 -14.27 6.92
N LEU A 49 -4.47 -14.34 6.89
CA LEU A 49 -5.33 -13.18 7.18
C LEU A 49 -5.30 -12.83 8.67
N VAL A 50 -5.41 -13.84 9.54
CA VAL A 50 -5.31 -13.65 10.99
C VAL A 50 -3.95 -13.06 11.37
N LYS A 51 -2.87 -13.59 10.77
CA LYS A 51 -1.50 -13.10 10.94
C LYS A 51 -1.37 -11.64 10.51
N ALA A 52 -1.93 -11.25 9.36
CA ALA A 52 -1.89 -9.86 8.89
C ALA A 52 -2.61 -8.90 9.85
N ILE A 53 -3.77 -9.29 10.39
CA ILE A 53 -4.51 -8.48 11.38
C ILE A 53 -3.71 -8.33 12.68
N SER A 54 -3.12 -9.42 13.20
CA SER A 54 -2.31 -9.39 14.42
C SER A 54 -1.05 -8.54 14.24
N ARG A 55 -0.33 -8.73 13.13
CA ARG A 55 0.89 -7.99 12.82
C ARG A 55 0.63 -6.50 12.64
N LYS A 56 -0.54 -6.14 12.12
CA LYS A 56 -0.97 -4.73 12.07
C LYS A 56 -1.04 -4.12 13.47
N GLU A 57 -1.60 -4.79 14.46
CA GLU A 57 -1.65 -4.24 15.82
C GLU A 57 -0.24 -4.00 16.36
N GLU A 58 0.63 -5.01 16.29
CA GLU A 58 2.03 -4.90 16.71
C GLU A 58 2.76 -3.77 15.98
N PHE A 59 2.61 -3.68 14.67
CA PHE A 59 3.27 -2.66 13.87
C PHE A 59 2.76 -1.24 14.14
N TYR A 60 1.45 -1.09 14.35
CA TYR A 60 0.88 0.19 14.75
C TYR A 60 1.39 0.63 16.11
N ASP A 61 1.48 -0.30 17.08
CA ASP A 61 1.95 0.01 18.42
C ASP A 61 3.41 0.49 18.38
N LEU A 62 4.29 -0.18 17.61
CA LEU A 62 5.67 0.27 17.37
C LEU A 62 5.72 1.70 16.80
N LEU A 63 4.95 1.97 15.75
CA LEU A 63 4.92 3.30 15.13
C LEU A 63 4.39 4.38 16.07
N SER A 64 3.39 4.04 16.89
CA SER A 64 2.70 4.98 17.78
C SER A 64 3.56 5.45 18.96
N GLU A 65 4.70 4.80 19.22
CA GLU A 65 5.66 5.24 20.24
C GLU A 65 6.30 6.59 19.87
N LYS A 66 6.58 6.81 18.58
CA LYS A 66 7.24 8.02 18.05
C LYS A 66 6.31 8.93 17.26
N TYR A 67 5.26 8.36 16.64
CA TYR A 67 4.46 9.04 15.63
C TYR A 67 2.96 9.04 15.94
N GLU A 68 2.33 10.20 15.81
CA GLU A 68 0.87 10.34 15.93
C GLU A 68 0.15 10.34 14.57
N MET A 69 0.89 10.33 13.48
CA MET A 69 0.32 10.42 12.12
C MET A 69 -0.30 9.13 11.58
N PHE A 70 -0.04 7.99 12.22
CA PHE A 70 -0.51 6.70 11.70
C PHE A 70 -1.94 6.41 12.15
N GLU A 71 -2.74 5.91 11.21
CA GLU A 71 -4.11 5.46 11.42
C GLU A 71 -4.23 3.97 11.07
N LYS A 72 -5.02 3.20 11.84
CA LYS A 72 -5.24 1.76 11.57
C LYS A 72 -6.15 1.58 10.34
N THR A 73 -5.80 0.61 9.50
CA THR A 73 -6.69 0.04 8.46
C THR A 73 -7.01 -1.42 8.81
N PRO A 74 -7.83 -2.18 8.05
CA PRO A 74 -8.10 -3.57 8.40
C PRO A 74 -6.86 -4.48 8.47
N THR A 75 -5.87 -4.27 7.60
CA THR A 75 -4.70 -5.16 7.45
C THR A 75 -3.35 -4.44 7.52
N GLY A 76 -3.34 -3.18 7.93
CA GLY A 76 -2.12 -2.37 7.94
C GLY A 76 -2.36 -0.97 8.52
N VAL A 77 -1.52 -0.02 8.15
CA VAL A 77 -1.62 1.38 8.58
C VAL A 77 -1.70 2.32 7.40
N MET A 78 -2.17 3.54 7.65
CA MET A 78 -2.17 4.61 6.67
C MET A 78 -1.78 5.95 7.30
N VAL A 79 -1.33 6.86 6.45
CA VAL A 79 -1.08 8.26 6.78
C VAL A 79 -1.85 9.12 5.76
N SER A 80 -2.80 9.89 6.28
CA SER A 80 -3.55 10.89 5.52
C SER A 80 -2.73 12.17 5.30
N GLU A 81 -3.13 12.99 4.33
CA GLU A 81 -2.47 14.29 4.07
C GLU A 81 -2.46 15.19 5.32
N ASP A 82 -3.58 15.20 6.05
CA ASP A 82 -3.73 16.02 7.25
C ASP A 82 -2.92 15.48 8.43
N SER A 83 -2.90 14.15 8.63
CA SER A 83 -2.09 13.55 9.72
C SER A 83 -0.60 13.75 9.52
N LEU A 84 -0.09 13.60 8.29
CA LEU A 84 1.31 13.91 7.97
C LEU A 84 1.63 15.39 8.24
N LYS A 85 0.77 16.31 7.76
CA LYS A 85 1.00 17.75 7.96
C LYS A 85 1.02 18.11 9.45
N ASN A 86 0.09 17.58 10.25
CA ASN A 86 0.05 17.79 11.69
C ASN A 86 1.32 17.29 12.39
N GLN A 87 1.88 16.15 11.95
CA GLN A 87 3.12 15.62 12.50
C GLN A 87 4.32 16.51 12.18
N ILE A 88 4.44 17.01 10.93
CA ILE A 88 5.49 17.97 10.54
C ILE A 88 5.41 19.24 11.39
N GLU A 89 4.20 19.78 11.57
CA GLU A 89 3.97 20.97 12.39
C GLU A 89 4.36 20.77 13.86
N LYS A 90 4.05 19.60 14.44
CA LYS A 90 4.47 19.25 15.81
C LYS A 90 5.99 19.21 15.98
N LEU A 91 6.71 18.82 14.92
CA LEU A 91 8.17 18.78 14.91
C LEU A 91 8.80 20.16 14.65
N ASN A 92 7.99 21.21 14.46
CA ASN A 92 8.43 22.56 14.11
C ASN A 92 9.30 22.61 12.84
N VAL A 93 9.03 21.73 11.87
CA VAL A 93 9.70 21.74 10.57
C VAL A 93 8.93 22.65 9.62
N GLU A 94 9.61 23.65 9.07
CA GLU A 94 9.03 24.56 8.08
C GLU A 94 9.13 23.97 6.66
N THR A 95 8.02 23.98 5.92
CA THR A 95 7.99 23.54 4.52
C THR A 95 6.98 24.36 3.73
N GLU A 96 7.36 24.77 2.52
CA GLU A 96 6.48 25.45 1.56
C GLU A 96 5.57 24.47 0.79
N LEU A 97 5.79 23.16 0.95
CA LEU A 97 5.03 22.13 0.25
C LEU A 97 3.59 22.06 0.77
N SER A 98 2.66 21.79 -0.15
CA SER A 98 1.29 21.48 0.25
C SER A 98 1.23 20.14 0.99
N LYS A 99 0.19 19.93 1.80
CA LYS A 99 -0.02 18.64 2.49
C LYS A 99 0.03 17.43 1.56
N LYS A 100 -0.43 17.62 0.32
CA LYS A 100 -0.44 16.60 -0.72
C LYS A 100 0.95 16.35 -1.28
N ASP A 101 1.70 17.41 -1.54
CA ASP A 101 3.07 17.32 -2.04
C ASP A 101 4.01 16.69 -1.00
N CYS A 102 3.77 16.93 0.29
CA CYS A 102 4.48 16.22 1.36
C CYS A 102 4.28 14.70 1.26
N CYS A 103 3.05 14.23 1.06
CA CYS A 103 2.80 12.80 0.89
C CYS A 103 3.45 12.23 -0.37
N PHE A 104 3.43 12.97 -1.48
CA PHE A 104 4.10 12.53 -2.71
C PHE A 104 5.62 12.46 -2.55
N LEU A 105 6.21 13.48 -1.92
CA LEU A 105 7.64 13.51 -1.65
C LEU A 105 8.04 12.31 -0.77
N TRP A 106 7.35 12.09 0.34
CA TRP A 106 7.66 10.97 1.23
C TRP A 106 7.43 9.62 0.54
N ALA A 107 6.40 9.49 -0.28
CA ALA A 107 6.17 8.28 -1.08
C ALA A 107 7.30 8.02 -2.08
N MET A 108 7.90 9.06 -2.66
CA MET A 108 9.06 8.93 -3.55
C MET A 108 10.34 8.56 -2.79
N VAL A 109 10.57 9.10 -1.58
CA VAL A 109 11.67 8.68 -0.70
C VAL A 109 11.53 7.19 -0.35
N LEU A 110 10.35 6.78 0.12
CA LEU A 110 10.02 5.38 0.41
C LEU A 110 10.33 4.46 -0.77
N LEU A 111 10.00 4.88 -2.00
CA LEU A 111 10.25 4.10 -3.21
C LEU A 111 11.74 4.04 -3.56
N LYS A 112 12.39 5.21 -3.69
CA LYS A 112 13.73 5.34 -4.26
C LYS A 112 14.80 4.76 -3.33
N ASP A 113 14.74 5.11 -2.06
CA ASP A 113 15.84 4.86 -1.12
C ASP A 113 15.57 3.61 -0.26
N PHE A 114 14.28 3.25 -0.05
CA PHE A 114 13.88 2.13 0.81
C PHE A 114 13.19 0.96 0.07
N GLY A 115 12.87 1.14 -1.22
CA GLY A 115 12.24 0.12 -2.06
C GLY A 115 10.79 -0.20 -1.70
N ILE A 116 10.10 0.69 -0.99
CA ILE A 116 8.72 0.53 -0.54
C ILE A 116 7.77 1.19 -1.55
N ILE A 117 7.00 0.39 -2.25
CA ILE A 117 6.04 0.87 -3.24
C ILE A 117 4.74 1.25 -2.54
N THR A 118 4.31 2.50 -2.73
CA THR A 118 3.04 3.01 -2.22
C THR A 118 2.20 3.64 -3.34
N ILE A 119 0.90 3.81 -3.11
CA ILE A 119 -0.02 4.38 -4.11
C ILE A 119 0.44 5.76 -4.62
N PRO A 120 0.84 6.71 -3.75
CA PRO A 120 1.17 8.06 -4.21
C PRO A 120 2.45 8.12 -5.08
N ALA A 121 3.40 7.18 -4.91
CA ALA A 121 4.65 7.16 -5.68
C ALA A 121 4.46 6.79 -7.17
N VAL A 122 3.36 6.10 -7.50
CA VAL A 122 3.05 5.63 -8.86
C VAL A 122 1.70 6.15 -9.37
N GLY A 123 1.07 7.04 -8.61
CA GLY A 123 -0.28 7.53 -8.84
C GLY A 123 -0.34 8.60 -9.94
N MET A 124 -1.35 8.50 -10.80
CA MET A 124 -1.68 9.60 -11.73
C MET A 124 -2.35 10.77 -10.98
N PRO A 125 -2.32 12.00 -11.53
CA PRO A 125 -3.09 13.13 -10.97
C PRO A 125 -4.54 12.75 -10.71
N GLY A 126 -5.02 12.97 -9.48
CA GLY A 126 -6.35 12.57 -9.02
C GLY A 126 -6.38 11.28 -8.19
N ALA A 127 -5.29 10.51 -8.15
CA ALA A 127 -5.11 9.43 -7.18
C ALA A 127 -5.01 9.98 -5.74
N SER A 128 -5.36 9.13 -4.78
CA SER A 128 -5.21 9.44 -3.35
C SER A 128 -3.75 9.65 -3.01
N ALA A 129 -3.43 10.73 -2.27
CA ALA A 129 -2.10 10.94 -1.72
C ALA A 129 -1.91 10.25 -0.37
N THR A 130 -2.92 9.52 0.13
CA THR A 130 -2.78 8.72 1.35
C THR A 130 -1.72 7.65 1.16
N ILE A 131 -0.72 7.65 2.04
CA ILE A 131 0.29 6.60 2.10
C ILE A 131 -0.34 5.43 2.87
N ARG A 132 -0.35 4.25 2.29
CA ARG A 132 -0.90 3.04 2.91
C ARG A 132 0.14 1.93 2.87
N ILE A 133 0.30 1.27 4.01
CA ILE A 133 1.20 0.14 4.21
C ILE A 133 0.32 -1.05 4.59
N ASP A 134 0.16 -2.00 3.67
CA ASP A 134 -0.69 -3.17 3.84
C ASP A 134 0.15 -4.41 4.19
N LEU A 135 -0.07 -4.98 5.38
CA LEU A 135 0.69 -6.12 5.88
C LEU A 135 0.13 -7.47 5.44
N SER A 136 -0.95 -7.48 4.64
CA SER A 136 -1.48 -8.70 4.02
C SER A 136 -0.79 -9.07 2.71
N THR A 137 0.12 -8.22 2.20
CA THR A 137 0.85 -8.48 0.97
C THR A 137 1.94 -9.54 1.19
N GLN A 138 2.28 -10.29 0.14
CA GLN A 138 3.31 -11.33 0.24
C GLN A 138 4.70 -10.76 0.52
N ASP A 139 4.94 -9.51 0.14
CA ASP A 139 6.25 -8.88 0.26
C ASP A 139 6.64 -8.63 1.74
N VAL A 140 5.65 -8.57 2.64
CA VAL A 140 5.86 -8.22 4.06
C VAL A 140 5.25 -9.22 5.06
N ILE A 141 4.59 -10.28 4.58
CA ILE A 141 3.88 -11.24 5.45
C ILE A 141 4.80 -11.95 6.46
N ASP A 142 6.07 -12.16 6.08
CA ASP A 142 7.11 -12.81 6.88
C ASP A 142 8.28 -11.87 7.20
N MET A 143 8.17 -10.58 6.87
CA MET A 143 9.22 -9.59 7.17
C MET A 143 9.30 -9.32 8.67
N ASP A 144 10.48 -8.96 9.19
CA ASP A 144 10.59 -8.44 10.54
C ASP A 144 9.95 -7.05 10.62
N LEU A 145 9.03 -6.84 11.57
CA LEU A 145 8.34 -5.55 11.73
C LEU A 145 9.29 -4.46 12.23
N ASN A 146 10.35 -4.81 12.96
CA ASN A 146 11.36 -3.83 13.37
C ASN A 146 12.16 -3.33 12.16
N ALA A 147 12.54 -4.22 11.25
CA ALA A 147 13.21 -3.83 10.01
C ALA A 147 12.30 -2.96 9.11
N LEU A 148 10.99 -3.21 9.11
CA LEU A 148 10.03 -2.35 8.41
C LEU A 148 9.90 -0.98 9.11
N TYR A 149 9.83 -0.98 10.44
CA TYR A 149 9.80 0.23 11.25
C TYR A 149 11.03 1.10 10.99
N GLU A 150 12.24 0.54 11.04
CA GLU A 150 13.50 1.26 10.80
C GLU A 150 13.50 1.95 9.43
N LYS A 151 13.08 1.23 8.37
CA LYS A 151 12.95 1.84 7.03
C LYS A 151 11.97 3.00 6.98
N ILE A 152 10.87 2.91 7.71
CA ILE A 152 9.87 3.99 7.76
C ILE A 152 10.39 5.17 8.56
N ASP A 153 11.08 4.90 9.67
CA ASP A 153 11.75 5.89 10.50
C ASP A 153 12.78 6.69 9.70
N ASP A 154 13.74 5.99 9.09
CA ASP A 154 14.79 6.56 8.25
C ASP A 154 14.20 7.33 7.07
N SER A 155 13.17 6.77 6.40
CA SER A 155 12.52 7.45 5.27
C SER A 155 11.81 8.73 5.66
N PHE A 156 11.29 8.80 6.88
CA PHE A 156 10.61 9.98 7.38
C PHE A 156 11.63 11.06 7.74
N GLU A 157 12.77 10.69 8.34
CA GLU A 157 13.87 11.61 8.61
C GLU A 157 14.43 12.22 7.30
N GLU A 158 14.68 11.40 6.28
CA GLU A 158 15.12 11.89 4.97
C GLU A 158 14.06 12.78 4.29
N PHE A 159 12.79 12.40 4.39
CA PHE A 159 11.68 13.24 3.92
C PHE A 159 11.66 14.62 4.61
N LEU A 160 11.86 14.69 5.94
CA LEU A 160 11.86 15.96 6.67
C LEU A 160 12.98 16.89 6.19
N GLU A 161 14.18 16.34 5.92
CA GLU A 161 15.30 17.11 5.36
C GLU A 161 14.98 17.65 3.97
N LEU A 162 14.44 16.82 3.09
CA LEU A 162 14.10 17.22 1.72
C LEU A 162 12.94 18.22 1.67
N SER A 163 11.95 18.08 2.56
CA SER A 163 10.75 18.92 2.58
C SER A 163 11.05 20.41 2.86
N GLN A 164 12.21 20.71 3.44
CA GLN A 164 12.68 22.07 3.72
C GLN A 164 13.29 22.76 2.49
N ASP A 165 13.61 22.01 1.43
CA ASP A 165 14.21 22.52 0.20
C ASP A 165 13.34 22.14 -1.00
N VAL A 166 12.60 23.13 -1.50
CA VAL A 166 11.66 22.96 -2.61
C VAL A 166 12.37 22.53 -3.90
N GLU A 167 13.60 22.99 -4.15
CA GLU A 167 14.32 22.63 -5.37
C GLU A 167 14.79 21.18 -5.31
N LYS A 168 15.35 20.73 -4.17
CA LYS A 168 15.68 19.31 -3.98
C LYS A 168 14.45 18.41 -4.02
N SER A 169 13.33 18.87 -3.46
CA SER A 169 12.05 18.16 -3.53
C SER A 169 11.60 17.95 -4.97
N LYS A 170 11.76 18.97 -5.83
CA LYS A 170 11.43 18.87 -7.26
C LYS A 170 12.38 17.91 -8.00
N GLU A 171 13.67 17.93 -7.68
CA GLU A 171 14.64 17.00 -8.26
C GLU A 171 14.21 15.55 -8.03
N LEU A 172 13.77 15.20 -6.83
CA LEU A 172 13.32 13.84 -6.53
C LEU A 172 12.02 13.43 -7.24
N ILE A 173 11.09 14.37 -7.44
CA ILE A 173 9.75 14.07 -7.99
C ILE A 173 9.75 14.07 -9.54
N PHE A 174 10.54 14.93 -10.17
CA PHE A 174 10.47 15.19 -11.62
C PHE A 174 11.69 14.73 -12.43
N TYR A 175 12.78 14.31 -11.78
CA TYR A 175 14.01 13.85 -12.43
C TYR A 175 14.43 12.44 -11.96
#